data_AF-A0A3N7HZP3-F1
#
_entry.id   AF-A0A3N7HZP3-F1
#
_cell.length_a   1.000
_cell.length_b   1.000
_cell.length_c   1.000
_cell.angle_alpha   90.00
_cell.angle_beta   90.00
_cell.angle_gamma   90.00
#
_symmetry.space_group_name_H-M   'P 1'
#
loop_
_entity.id
_entity.type
_entity.pdbx_description
1 polymer ?
#
loop_
_entity_poly.entity_id
_entity_poly.type
_entity_poly.pdbx_seq_one_letter_code
_entity_poly.pdbx_strand_id
1 'polypeptide(L)'
;MYWDGRHGAVRNGDDTRILVERPLLRGAANADQLEEIDYAPEVNVMQVRERTGDWRQMTADEIAACDALLAGLTQPDWLTAEAA
;
A
#
# COMPACT_ATOMS: atom_id res chain seq x y z
N MET A 1 2.34 -2.13 -5.57
CA MET A 1 1.08 -1.98 -4.82
C MET A 1 0.28 -0.85 -5.43
N TYR A 2 -1.02 -1.05 -5.63
CA TYR A 2 -1.93 0.01 -6.02
C TYR A 2 -3.21 -0.06 -5.18
N TRP A 3 -3.85 1.08 -4.96
CA TRP A 3 -5.16 1.22 -4.32
C TRP A 3 -5.86 2.45 -4.91
N ASP A 4 -7.07 2.29 -5.47
CA ASP A 4 -7.83 3.35 -6.16
C ASP A 4 -8.93 4.01 -5.30
N GLY A 5 -8.91 3.75 -3.99
CA GLY A 5 -9.97 4.15 -3.06
C GLY A 5 -11.02 3.07 -2.81
N ARG A 6 -11.12 2.07 -3.69
CA ARG A 6 -12.11 0.99 -3.60
C ARG A 6 -11.53 -0.40 -3.84
N HIS A 7 -10.58 -0.53 -4.76
CA HIS A 7 -9.91 -1.76 -5.12
C HIS A 7 -8.40 -1.54 -5.07
N GLY A 8 -7.67 -2.61 -4.81
CA GLY A 8 -6.24 -2.58 -4.92
C GLY A 8 -5.64 -3.96 -5.07
N ALA A 9 -4.36 -3.97 -5.37
CA ALA A 9 -3.57 -5.18 -5.32
C ALA A 9 -2.15 -4.89 -4.87
N VAL A 10 -1.54 -5.91 -4.31
CA VAL A 10 -0.14 -5.91 -3.94
C VAL A 10 0.55 -7.03 -4.71
N ARG A 11 1.70 -6.73 -5.29
CA ARG A 11 2.51 -7.70 -6.03
C ARG A 11 3.91 -7.70 -5.44
N ASN A 12 4.43 -8.88 -5.14
CA ASN A 12 5.82 -9.12 -4.74
C ASN A 12 6.35 -10.34 -5.49
N GLY A 13 7.15 -10.11 -6.54
CA GLY A 13 7.52 -11.16 -7.49
C GLY A 13 6.29 -11.74 -8.20
N ASP A 14 6.16 -13.07 -8.17
CA ASP A 14 5.04 -13.80 -8.77
C ASP A 14 3.80 -13.86 -7.86
N ASP A 15 3.90 -13.42 -6.61
CA ASP A 15 2.79 -13.38 -5.68
C ASP A 15 2.00 -12.08 -5.86
N THR A 16 0.76 -12.22 -6.30
CA THR A 16 -0.19 -11.11 -6.46
C THR A 16 -1.41 -11.36 -5.60
N ARG A 17 -1.78 -10.36 -4.80
CA ARG A 17 -2.91 -10.44 -3.88
C ARG A 17 -3.83 -9.26 -4.04
N ILE A 18 -5.13 -9.56 -4.05
CA ILE A 18 -6.16 -8.54 -4.11
C ILE A 18 -6.39 -7.98 -2.71
N LEU A 19 -6.41 -6.66 -2.61
CA LEU A 19 -6.75 -5.95 -1.39
C LEU A 19 -8.28 -5.88 -1.29
N VAL A 20 -8.82 -6.41 -0.19
CA VAL A 20 -10.25 -6.33 0.13
C VAL A 20 -10.59 -5.11 0.99
N GLU A 21 -9.57 -4.45 1.54
CA GLU A 21 -9.65 -3.23 2.32
C GLU A 21 -8.47 -2.30 2.02
N ARG A 22 -8.60 -1.02 2.40
CA ARG A 22 -7.55 -0.02 2.21
C ARG A 22 -6.28 -0.44 2.97
N PRO A 23 -5.11 -0.47 2.33
CA PRO A 23 -3.87 -0.84 3.02
C PRO A 23 -3.47 0.25 4.03
N LEU A 24 -3.02 -0.18 5.21
CA LEU A 24 -2.56 0.72 6.26
C LEU A 24 -1.04 0.91 6.18
N LEU A 25 -0.59 2.10 5.79
CA LEU A 25 0.82 2.48 5.79
C LEU A 25 1.29 2.83 7.22
N ARG A 26 1.45 1.80 8.07
CA ARG A 26 1.87 1.98 9.47
C ARG A 26 3.21 2.69 9.55
N GLY A 27 3.27 3.75 10.35
CA GLY A 27 4.48 4.57 10.53
C GLY A 27 4.52 5.82 9.66
N ALA A 28 3.67 5.96 8.65
CA ALA A 28 3.55 7.19 7.88
C ALA A 28 2.59 8.19 8.56
N ALA A 29 3.04 9.43 8.75
CA ALA A 29 2.34 10.45 9.54
C ALA A 29 0.91 10.79 9.06
N ASN A 30 0.63 10.63 7.76
CA ASN A 30 -0.66 10.97 7.14
C ASN A 30 -1.35 9.75 6.50
N ALA A 31 -1.01 8.53 6.92
CA ALA A 31 -1.51 7.30 6.31
C ALA A 31 -3.05 7.19 6.31
N ASP A 32 -3.71 7.77 7.31
CA ASP A 32 -5.16 7.74 7.49
C ASP A 32 -5.91 8.62 6.48
N GLN A 33 -5.25 9.68 5.99
CA GLN A 33 -5.77 10.64 5.02
C GLN A 33 -5.60 10.20 3.56
N LEU A 34 -4.79 9.16 3.33
CA LEU A 34 -4.58 8.60 1.99
C LEU A 34 -5.85 7.91 1.48
N GLU A 35 -6.26 8.29 0.27
CA GLU A 35 -7.39 7.72 -0.44
C GLU A 35 -6.91 6.78 -1.55
N GLU A 36 -5.85 7.16 -2.26
CA GLU A 36 -5.28 6.38 -3.36
C GLU A 36 -3.77 6.23 -3.20
N ILE A 37 -3.24 5.09 -3.65
CA ILE A 37 -1.82 4.75 -3.60
C ILE A 37 -1.43 4.14 -4.93
N ASP A 38 -0.34 4.62 -5.51
CA ASP A 38 0.35 3.94 -6.62
C ASP A 38 1.83 3.80 -6.27
N TYR A 39 2.27 2.56 -6.06
CA TYR A 39 3.59 2.21 -5.59
C TYR A 39 4.18 1.08 -6.42
N ALA A 40 4.93 1.45 -7.45
CA ALA A 40 5.70 0.58 -8.31
C ALA A 40 7.12 1.18 -8.48
N PRO A 41 8.00 0.99 -7.48
CA PRO A 41 9.35 1.56 -7.50
C PRO A 41 10.18 1.06 -8.70
N GLU A 42 9.87 -0.12 -9.25
CA GLU A 42 10.52 -0.69 -10.43
C GLU A 42 10.34 0.17 -11.71
N VAL A 43 9.31 1.00 -11.75
CA VAL A 43 9.01 1.93 -12.85
C VAL A 43 8.97 3.40 -12.38
N ASN A 44 9.60 3.69 -11.23
CA ASN A 44 9.67 5.03 -10.63
C ASN A 44 8.30 5.67 -10.32
N VAL A 45 7.32 4.86 -9.92
CA VAL A 45 6.01 5.35 -9.46
C VAL A 45 5.90 5.14 -7.96
N MET A 46 5.90 6.23 -7.19
CA MET A 46 5.71 6.24 -5.73
C MET A 46 4.84 7.44 -5.37
N GLN A 47 3.54 7.34 -5.62
CA GLN A 47 2.60 8.44 -5.52
C GLN A 47 1.41 8.08 -4.63
N VAL A 48 0.81 9.11 -4.03
CA VAL A 48 -0.40 9.00 -3.24
C VAL A 48 -1.33 10.15 -3.55
N ARG A 49 -2.63 9.93 -3.31
CA ARG A 49 -3.65 10.97 -3.31
C ARG A 49 -4.33 11.00 -1.95
N GLU A 50 -4.38 12.17 -1.35
CA GLU A 50 -5.21 12.44 -0.18
C GLU A 50 -6.65 12.71 -0.61
N ARG A 51 -7.61 12.49 0.30
CA ARG A 51 -9.06 12.62 -0.01
C ARG A 51 -9.45 13.91 -0.73
N THR A 52 -8.84 15.03 -0.33
CA THR A 52 -9.14 16.36 -0.89
C THR A 52 -7.96 16.97 -1.63
N GLY A 53 -7.03 16.14 -2.12
CA GLY A 53 -5.79 16.60 -2.74
C GLY A 53 -5.58 16.09 -4.17
N ASP A 54 -4.60 16.73 -4.81
CA ASP A 54 -3.97 16.22 -6.03
C ASP A 54 -3.01 15.07 -5.72
N TRP A 55 -2.65 14.32 -6.75
CA TRP A 55 -1.57 13.35 -6.66
C TRP A 55 -0.25 14.02 -6.28
N ARG A 56 0.44 13.44 -5.32
CA ARG A 56 1.79 13.85 -4.92
C ARG A 56 2.73 12.67 -4.83
N GLN A 57 4.03 12.95 -4.87
CA GLN A 57 5.03 11.95 -4.53
C GLN A 57 4.92 11.55 -3.06
N MET A 58 5.23 10.30 -2.79
CA MET A 58 5.35 9.78 -1.44
C MET A 58 6.52 10.42 -0.70
N THR A 59 6.33 10.61 0.60
CA THR A 59 7.39 10.91 1.56
C THR A 59 8.23 9.66 1.83
N ALA A 60 9.41 9.84 2.43
CA ALA A 60 10.28 8.73 2.80
C ALA A 60 9.60 7.74 3.76
N ASP A 61 8.78 8.23 4.70
CA ASP A 61 8.07 7.38 5.66
C ASP A 61 6.96 6.55 4.97
N GLU A 62 6.25 7.14 4.00
CA GLU A 62 5.26 6.42 3.18
C GLU A 62 5.91 5.34 2.32
N ILE A 63 7.07 5.64 1.71
CA ILE A 63 7.86 4.66 0.96
C ILE A 63 8.28 3.51 1.88
N ALA A 64 8.87 3.82 3.04
CA ALA A 64 9.30 2.81 4.00
C ALA A 64 8.13 1.94 4.52
N ALA A 65 6.94 2.54 4.71
CA ALA A 65 5.75 1.79 5.09
C ALA A 65 5.24 0.86 3.98
N CYS A 66 5.31 1.28 2.71
CA CYS A 66 5.01 0.42 1.56
C CYS A 66 5.98 -0.75 1.47
N ASP A 67 7.29 -0.51 1.64
CA ASP A 67 8.32 -1.54 1.66
C ASP A 67 8.07 -2.56 2.78
N ALA A 68 7.77 -2.08 3.98
CA ALA A 68 7.46 -2.94 5.12
C ALA A 68 6.20 -3.80 4.89
N LEU A 69 5.16 -3.21 4.28
CA LEU A 69 3.95 -3.94 3.92
C LEU A 69 4.24 -5.04 2.89
N LEU A 70 5.01 -4.73 1.84
CA LEU A 70 5.42 -5.68 0.81
C LEU A 70 6.29 -6.82 1.37
N ALA A 71 7.22 -6.49 2.27
CA ALA A 71 8.05 -7.48 2.95
C ALA A 71 7.21 -8.42 3.82
N GLY A 72 6.18 -7.88 4.51
CA GLY A 72 5.23 -8.67 5.29
C GLY A 72 4.46 -9.72 4.49
N LEU A 73 4.27 -9.53 3.18
CA LEU A 73 3.64 -10.55 2.33
C LEU A 73 4.45 -11.83 2.21
N THR A 74 5.77 -11.77 2.37
CA THR A 74 6.64 -12.96 2.31
C THR A 74 6.56 -13.83 3.56
N GLN A 75 5.95 -13.33 4.64
CA GLN A 75 5.74 -14.08 5.88
C GLN A 75 4.44 -14.88 5.79
N PRO A 76 4.34 -16.12 6.30
CA PRO A 76 3.11 -16.90 6.23
C PRO A 76 1.95 -16.34 7.07
N ASP A 77 2.21 -15.45 8.03
CA ASP A 77 1.23 -15.07 9.08
C ASP A 77 0.10 -14.13 8.64
N TRP A 78 0.12 -13.57 7.42
CA TRP A 78 -1.03 -12.83 6.88
C TRP A 78 -2.13 -13.78 6.32
N LEU A 79 -1.89 -15.10 6.27
CA LEU A 79 -2.90 -16.13 5.93
C LEU A 79 -3.88 -16.44 7.08
N THR A 80 -3.62 -15.94 8.29
CA THR A 80 -4.44 -16.21 9.49
C THR A 80 -5.15 -14.98 10.03
N ALA A 81 -5.65 -14.10 9.15
CA ALA A 81 -6.79 -13.29 9.56
C ALA A 81 -8.01 -14.23 9.56
N GLU A 82 -8.28 -14.82 10.73
CA GLU A 82 -9.47 -15.65 10.95
C GLU A 82 -10.71 -14.91 10.43
N ALA A 83 -11.48 -15.60 9.60
CA ALA A 83 -12.86 -15.24 9.33
C ALA A 83 -13.61 -15.22 10.67
N ALA A 84 -14.01 -14.04 11.12
CA ALA A 84 -14.99 -13.87 12.19
C ALA A 84 -16.41 -13.93 11.63
#